data_AF-A0A552WN95-F1
#
_entry.id   AF-A0A552WN95-F1
#
_cell.length_a   1.000
_cell.length_b   1.000
_cell.length_c   1.000
_cell.angle_alpha   90.00
_cell.angle_beta   90.00
_cell.angle_gamma   90.00
#
_symmetry.space_group_name_H-M   'P 1'
#
loop_
_entity.id
_entity.type
_entity.pdbx_description
1 polymer ?
#
loop_
_entity_poly.entity_id
_entity_poly.type
_entity_poly.pdbx_seq_one_letter_code
_entity_poly.pdbx_strand_id
1 'polypeptide(L)'
;MYGRLLGLCVHRANRTNIGASVQVLAPTTRGSAGAARLSPRPPRPRSADGGLTQCQYTLHCVPRRTGTDVVRTPRSTTRGGPEAMDNDYPRPATGRDRAQQSPLPRGRRLRLALAATAVALPVTVGTLAVVPTASGASPVSVDCDSGDTITDALRGAVTGDTISVSGTCAESVLVPRTLTKVTLDGQGKATVRGPAGDTVPTSPASFTFFVEGTDITIKNFTIVGGAHAVHLSGPATVTVDGNTIRESGGAIHLDKASIGQIINNTIEDNLGYGINIQENSYARIGFTVPTRPIAPNTIRRNGGAGIQVTRSSSAWIAGNTVEGNASHGVVVDRDSQADVTGNAIQGNRGDAIRASHGSGVNLESEGAESPQVTGPNTTAARVPNSGVALRCEVDGYVVGPRGTLAGARGLKDIDKSCVDEIEPRGKK
;
A
#
# COMPACT_ATOMS: atom_id res chain seq x y z
N MET A 1 67.47 21.45 15.22
CA MET A 1 67.31 22.04 13.88
C MET A 1 65.82 22.03 13.53
N TYR A 2 65.31 23.16 13.05
CA TYR A 2 64.01 23.52 12.46
C TYR A 2 63.04 22.39 12.07
N GLY A 3 61.71 22.50 12.15
CA GLY A 3 60.80 23.61 12.44
C GLY A 3 59.34 23.15 12.25
N ARG A 4 58.41 23.75 12.99
CA ARG A 4 56.95 23.54 13.01
C ARG A 4 56.26 23.88 11.68
N LEU A 5 55.08 23.30 11.42
CA LEU A 5 53.88 24.03 10.98
C LEU A 5 52.59 23.17 11.05
N LEU A 6 51.72 23.54 12.00
CA LEU A 6 50.26 23.39 11.92
C LEU A 6 49.71 24.43 10.95
N GLY A 7 48.61 24.14 10.25
CA GLY A 7 47.93 25.15 9.43
C GLY A 7 46.55 24.72 8.93
N LEU A 8 45.53 24.99 9.75
CA LEU A 8 44.16 25.30 9.29
C LEU A 8 44.23 26.44 8.27
N CYS A 9 43.44 26.37 7.19
CA CYS A 9 43.18 27.54 6.35
C CYS A 9 41.67 27.78 6.24
N VAL A 10 41.28 28.91 6.84
CA VAL A 10 40.02 29.63 6.74
C VAL A 10 40.11 30.59 5.55
N HIS A 11 39.05 30.76 4.77
CA HIS A 11 38.83 31.97 3.97
C HIS A 11 37.45 32.58 4.25
N ARG A 12 37.46 33.58 5.14
CA ARG A 12 36.68 34.84 5.06
C ARG A 12 37.23 35.64 3.87
N ALA A 13 36.58 36.60 3.22
CA ALA A 13 35.24 37.19 3.18
C ALA A 13 35.28 38.20 2.03
N ASN A 14 34.16 38.54 1.38
CA ASN A 14 33.91 39.96 1.11
C ASN A 14 32.42 40.30 0.99
N ARG A 15 32.12 41.49 1.53
CA ARG A 15 30.80 42.10 1.75
C ARG A 15 30.27 42.77 0.49
N THR A 16 28.95 42.91 0.40
CA THR A 16 28.31 44.19 0.06
C THR A 16 26.88 44.24 0.64
N ASN A 17 26.63 45.31 1.40
CA ASN A 17 25.36 45.72 2.00
C ASN A 17 24.34 46.13 0.93
N ILE A 18 23.04 45.90 1.17
CA ILE A 18 22.00 46.94 1.25
C ILE A 18 20.96 46.48 2.28
N GLY A 19 20.68 47.31 3.28
CA GLY A 19 19.71 47.06 4.35
C GLY A 19 18.33 47.61 4.03
N ALA A 20 17.33 47.09 4.76
CA ALA A 20 16.11 47.81 5.08
C ALA A 20 15.60 47.31 6.44
N SER A 21 15.78 48.16 7.44
CA SER A 21 15.24 48.05 8.79
C SER A 21 13.76 48.43 8.77
N VAL A 22 12.89 47.64 9.40
CA VAL A 22 11.55 48.10 9.77
C VAL A 22 11.48 48.12 11.30
N GLN A 23 11.42 49.33 11.84
CA GLN A 23 11.22 49.63 13.25
C GLN A 23 9.78 49.35 13.66
N VAL A 24 9.65 48.74 14.82
CA VAL A 24 8.41 48.62 15.60
C VAL A 24 8.18 49.96 16.32
N LEU A 25 7.00 50.56 16.11
CA LEU A 25 6.50 51.68 16.92
C LEU A 25 5.08 51.36 17.38
N ALA A 26 4.91 51.29 18.69
CA ALA A 26 3.62 51.27 19.36
C ALA A 26 3.05 52.70 19.46
N PRO A 27 1.73 52.82 19.64
CA PRO A 27 1.22 53.85 20.54
C PRO A 27 0.29 53.27 21.61
N THR A 28 0.48 53.77 22.83
CA THR A 28 -0.49 53.70 23.92
C THR A 28 -1.41 54.93 23.85
N THR A 29 -2.71 54.77 24.13
CA THR A 29 -3.52 55.68 24.96
C THR A 29 -4.91 55.09 25.22
N ARG A 30 -5.42 55.36 26.44
CA ARG A 30 -6.70 54.96 27.05
C ARG A 30 -7.91 55.69 26.45
N GLY A 31 -9.11 55.11 26.58
CA GLY A 31 -10.37 55.87 26.55
C GLY A 31 -11.68 55.08 26.40
N SER A 32 -12.25 54.64 27.53
CA SER A 32 -13.67 54.51 27.90
C SER A 32 -14.80 54.24 26.87
N ALA A 33 -15.56 53.16 27.15
CA ALA A 33 -17.02 53.01 27.26
C ALA A 33 -17.98 53.62 26.22
N GLY A 34 -18.89 52.78 25.70
CA GLY A 34 -20.16 53.22 25.09
C GLY A 34 -20.84 52.14 24.25
N ALA A 35 -21.89 51.54 24.80
CA ALA A 35 -22.79 50.63 24.08
C ALA A 35 -23.69 51.40 23.10
N ALA A 36 -23.90 50.89 21.89
CA ALA A 36 -25.14 51.08 21.13
C ALA A 36 -25.24 50.13 19.93
N ARG A 37 -26.38 49.44 19.85
CA ARG A 37 -26.93 48.79 18.65
C ARG A 37 -27.07 49.82 17.52
N LEU A 38 -26.87 49.38 16.27
CA LEU A 38 -27.78 49.56 15.13
C LEU A 38 -27.10 49.07 13.83
N SER A 39 -27.69 48.07 13.19
CA SER A 39 -27.55 47.83 11.75
C SER A 39 -28.42 48.85 11.00
N PRO A 40 -28.07 49.25 9.76
CA PRO A 40 -28.56 48.48 8.61
C PRO A 40 -27.60 48.37 7.41
N ARG A 41 -27.66 47.19 6.77
CA ARG A 41 -27.40 46.82 5.36
C ARG A 41 -26.37 47.62 4.53
N PRO A 42 -25.33 46.95 4.00
CA PRO A 42 -24.64 47.37 2.78
C PRO A 42 -25.28 46.74 1.51
N PRO A 43 -25.00 47.29 0.31
CA PRO A 43 -25.66 46.92 -0.94
C PRO A 43 -25.11 45.60 -1.52
N ARG A 44 -25.95 44.93 -2.32
CA ARG A 44 -25.58 43.73 -3.10
C ARG A 44 -24.46 44.05 -4.10
N PRO A 45 -23.45 43.18 -4.25
CA PRO A 45 -22.72 43.02 -5.50
C PRO A 45 -23.18 41.78 -6.27
N ARG A 46 -22.92 41.86 -7.57
CA ARG A 46 -23.33 40.97 -8.66
C ARG A 46 -22.62 39.62 -8.60
N SER A 47 -23.26 38.66 -9.25
CA SER A 47 -22.75 37.34 -9.64
C SER A 47 -21.37 37.41 -10.29
N ALA A 48 -20.45 36.60 -9.80
CA ALA A 48 -19.27 36.15 -10.52
C ALA A 48 -19.03 34.67 -10.19
N ASP A 49 -18.91 33.88 -11.25
CA ASP A 49 -18.60 32.46 -11.25
C ASP A 49 -17.33 32.15 -10.45
N GLY A 50 -17.46 31.28 -9.45
CA GLY A 50 -16.35 30.74 -8.67
C GLY A 50 -15.95 29.37 -9.19
N GLY A 51 -15.11 29.34 -10.21
CA GLY A 51 -14.39 28.14 -10.65
C GLY A 51 -13.39 27.67 -9.60
N LEU A 52 -13.39 26.36 -9.37
CA LEU A 52 -12.49 25.63 -8.48
C LEU A 52 -11.03 25.91 -8.82
N THR A 53 -10.26 26.34 -7.82
CA THR A 53 -8.80 26.49 -7.90
C THR A 53 -8.16 25.09 -7.90
N GLN A 54 -7.76 24.61 -9.07
CA GLN A 54 -6.82 23.51 -9.22
C GLN A 54 -5.41 24.02 -8.86
N CYS A 55 -4.81 23.45 -7.81
CA CYS A 55 -3.37 23.53 -7.60
C CYS A 55 -2.67 22.63 -8.64
N GLN A 56 -2.25 23.21 -9.77
CA GLN A 56 -1.30 22.58 -10.69
C GLN A 56 0.11 22.93 -10.24
N TYR A 57 0.89 21.93 -9.82
CA TYR A 57 2.34 22.03 -9.74
C TYR A 57 2.93 21.70 -11.12
N THR A 58 3.50 22.70 -11.80
CA THR A 58 4.32 22.51 -12.99
C THR A 58 5.73 23.03 -12.69
N LEU A 59 6.70 22.12 -12.53
CA LEU A 59 8.12 22.45 -12.52
C LEU A 59 8.65 22.34 -13.95
N HIS A 60 8.81 23.48 -14.62
CA HIS A 60 9.58 23.58 -15.86
C HIS A 60 11.05 23.85 -15.51
N CYS A 61 11.92 22.89 -15.82
CA CYS A 61 13.36 23.12 -15.97
C CYS A 61 13.72 23.05 -17.45
N VAL A 62 14.12 24.19 -18.03
CA VAL A 62 14.67 24.30 -19.39
C VAL A 62 16.19 24.44 -19.29
N PRO A 63 16.99 23.62 -19.98
CA PRO A 63 18.37 23.97 -20.30
C PRO A 63 18.43 24.65 -21.67
N ARG A 64 19.06 25.83 -21.71
CA ARG A 64 19.52 26.50 -22.94
C ARG A 64 20.51 25.60 -23.69
N ARG A 65 20.31 25.40 -24.99
CA ARG A 65 21.34 24.93 -25.94
C ARG A 65 21.81 26.10 -26.81
N THR A 66 23.12 26.27 -26.90
CA THR A 66 23.82 26.98 -27.97
C THR A 66 24.75 25.97 -28.65
N GLY A 67 24.83 25.99 -29.98
CA GLY A 67 25.87 25.27 -30.73
C GLY A 67 25.34 24.53 -31.95
N THR A 68 25.37 25.23 -33.08
CA THR A 68 25.31 24.71 -34.45
C THR A 68 26.55 23.87 -34.76
N ASP A 69 26.39 22.76 -35.48
CA ASP A 69 27.25 22.47 -36.63
C ASP A 69 26.60 21.46 -37.60
N VAL A 70 26.84 21.74 -38.87
CA VAL A 70 26.24 21.14 -40.07
C VAL A 70 27.25 20.18 -40.69
N VAL A 71 26.85 18.92 -40.95
CA VAL A 71 27.45 18.10 -42.03
C VAL A 71 26.36 17.29 -42.75
N ARG A 72 26.48 17.28 -44.08
CA ARG A 72 25.53 16.86 -45.12
C ARG A 72 25.51 15.34 -45.41
N THR A 73 24.29 14.78 -45.56
CA THR A 73 23.70 13.86 -46.61
C THR A 73 24.45 12.58 -47.09
N PRO A 74 23.79 11.54 -47.68
CA PRO A 74 22.50 11.59 -48.40
C PRO A 74 21.49 10.43 -48.23
N ARG A 75 20.29 10.72 -48.77
CA ARG A 75 19.14 9.83 -49.02
C ARG A 75 19.49 8.59 -49.84
N SER A 76 18.81 7.48 -49.57
CA SER A 76 18.35 6.55 -50.62
C SER A 76 16.90 6.15 -50.38
N THR A 77 16.16 6.10 -51.48
CA THR A 77 14.77 5.68 -51.63
C THR A 77 14.72 4.23 -52.08
N THR A 78 13.83 3.40 -51.53
CA THR A 78 13.22 2.29 -52.28
C THR A 78 11.92 1.81 -51.62
N ARG A 79 10.90 1.63 -52.47
CA ARG A 79 9.65 0.90 -52.25
C ARG A 79 9.94 -0.60 -52.06
N GLY A 80 9.12 -1.29 -51.26
CA GLY A 80 8.96 -2.74 -51.24
C GLY A 80 7.88 -3.13 -50.23
N GLY A 81 6.88 -3.92 -50.65
CA GLY A 81 5.71 -4.33 -49.85
C GLY A 81 6.02 -5.40 -48.79
N PRO A 82 4.98 -5.91 -48.09
CA PRO A 82 5.15 -6.67 -46.86
C PRO A 82 5.44 -8.15 -47.14
N GLU A 83 6.56 -8.66 -46.62
CA GLU A 83 6.84 -10.09 -46.54
C GLU A 83 6.32 -10.65 -45.21
N ALA A 84 5.46 -11.65 -45.33
CA ALA A 84 4.96 -12.47 -44.25
C ALA A 84 6.10 -13.33 -43.68
N MET A 85 6.31 -13.26 -42.37
CA MET A 85 7.10 -14.25 -41.64
C MET A 85 6.20 -15.40 -41.24
N ASP A 86 6.30 -16.51 -41.97
CA ASP A 86 5.90 -17.84 -41.53
C ASP A 86 6.80 -18.26 -40.36
N ASN A 87 6.21 -18.38 -39.17
CA ASN A 87 6.84 -19.06 -38.03
C ASN A 87 6.11 -20.37 -37.81
N ASP A 88 6.74 -21.45 -38.29
CA ASP A 88 6.41 -22.83 -37.99
C ASP A 88 6.67 -23.11 -36.49
N TYR A 89 5.61 -23.21 -35.70
CA TYR A 89 5.64 -23.76 -34.35
C TYR A 89 4.67 -24.96 -34.30
N PRO A 90 5.12 -26.17 -33.92
CA PRO A 90 4.26 -27.34 -33.93
C PRO A 90 3.19 -27.25 -32.82
N ARG A 91 1.92 -27.37 -33.23
CA ARG A 91 0.75 -27.45 -32.35
C ARG A 91 0.73 -28.78 -31.58
N PRO A 92 0.43 -28.82 -30.27
CA PRO A 92 0.16 -30.06 -29.57
C PRO A 92 -1.23 -30.59 -29.90
N ALA A 93 -1.28 -31.86 -30.30
CA ALA A 93 -2.48 -32.59 -30.66
C ALA A 93 -3.37 -32.88 -29.43
N THR A 94 -4.67 -32.68 -29.62
CA THR A 94 -5.73 -33.18 -28.75
C THR A 94 -5.83 -34.70 -28.88
N GLY A 95 -5.66 -35.43 -27.77
CA GLY A 95 -5.88 -36.88 -27.73
C GLY A 95 -6.20 -37.33 -26.30
N ARG A 96 -7.47 -37.63 -26.05
CA ARG A 96 -7.92 -38.38 -24.87
C ARG A 96 -7.39 -39.80 -25.00
N ASP A 97 -6.68 -40.30 -23.99
CA ASP A 97 -6.68 -41.74 -23.70
C ASP A 97 -6.52 -42.03 -22.21
N ARG A 98 -7.48 -42.81 -21.71
CA ARG A 98 -7.55 -43.36 -20.35
C ARG A 98 -6.49 -44.45 -20.22
N ALA A 99 -5.51 -44.27 -19.33
CA ALA A 99 -4.69 -45.38 -18.85
C ALA A 99 -5.29 -45.95 -17.55
N GLN A 100 -5.87 -47.14 -17.66
CA GLN A 100 -6.34 -47.98 -16.55
C GLN A 100 -5.15 -48.46 -15.71
N GLN A 101 -5.29 -48.36 -14.39
CA GLN A 101 -4.39 -48.98 -13.41
C GLN A 101 -4.73 -50.48 -13.28
N SER A 102 -3.74 -51.34 -13.47
CA SER A 102 -3.82 -52.78 -13.20
C SER A 102 -3.23 -53.09 -11.81
N PRO A 103 -3.89 -53.92 -10.98
CA PRO A 103 -3.41 -54.23 -9.63
C PRO A 103 -2.35 -55.35 -9.61
N LEU A 104 -1.35 -55.20 -8.72
CA LEU A 104 -0.29 -56.19 -8.47
C LEU A 104 -0.82 -57.43 -7.70
N PRO A 105 -0.31 -58.65 -7.97
CA PRO A 105 -0.79 -59.88 -7.35
C PRO A 105 -0.22 -60.14 -5.95
N ARG A 106 -1.05 -60.76 -5.10
CA ARG A 106 -0.79 -61.15 -3.71
C ARG A 106 0.20 -62.32 -3.61
N GLY A 107 1.39 -62.07 -3.04
CA GLY A 107 2.37 -63.11 -2.68
C GLY A 107 2.05 -63.80 -1.34
N ARG A 108 2.03 -65.14 -1.35
CA ARG A 108 1.78 -66.05 -0.22
C ARG A 108 2.83 -65.93 0.90
N ARG A 109 2.36 -65.97 2.15
CA ARG A 109 3.22 -66.10 3.35
C ARG A 109 3.71 -67.55 3.48
N LEU A 110 5.02 -67.76 3.50
CA LEU A 110 5.64 -69.03 3.90
C LEU A 110 6.23 -68.84 5.32
N ARG A 111 5.77 -69.64 6.28
CA ARG A 111 6.34 -69.74 7.63
C ARG A 111 7.49 -70.75 7.57
N LEU A 112 8.68 -70.35 8.00
CA LEU A 112 9.79 -71.26 8.31
C LEU A 112 10.21 -71.06 9.77
N ALA A 113 10.32 -72.16 10.51
CA ALA A 113 10.65 -72.19 11.93
C ALA A 113 12.17 -72.24 12.18
N LEU A 114 12.54 -71.78 13.37
CA LEU A 114 13.84 -71.57 14.03
C LEU A 114 14.96 -72.63 13.80
N ALA A 115 16.23 -72.20 13.87
CA ALA A 115 17.06 -72.35 15.10
C ALA A 115 18.53 -71.85 14.96
N ALA A 116 19.00 -71.13 16.01
CA ALA A 116 20.37 -70.97 16.55
C ALA A 116 21.48 -70.41 15.62
N THR A 117 22.46 -69.59 16.04
CA THR A 117 23.20 -69.43 17.30
C THR A 117 23.68 -67.97 17.46
N ALA A 118 23.83 -67.54 18.71
CA ALA A 118 24.32 -66.21 19.07
C ALA A 118 25.85 -66.09 18.96
N VAL A 119 26.33 -65.02 18.33
CA VAL A 119 27.66 -64.43 18.60
C VAL A 119 27.46 -62.92 18.74
N ALA A 120 27.52 -62.44 19.97
CA ALA A 120 27.38 -61.03 20.31
C ALA A 120 28.73 -60.31 20.17
N LEU A 121 28.82 -59.40 19.20
CA LEU A 121 29.87 -58.38 19.12
C LEU A 121 29.24 -57.03 19.53
N PRO A 122 29.77 -56.31 20.53
CA PRO A 122 29.22 -55.03 20.92
C PRO A 122 29.64 -53.98 19.88
N VAL A 123 28.78 -53.70 18.91
CA VAL A 123 28.86 -52.47 18.11
C VAL A 123 28.26 -51.36 18.97
N THR A 124 29.12 -50.57 19.61
CA THR A 124 28.72 -49.31 20.22
C THR A 124 28.30 -48.34 19.11
N VAL A 125 27.01 -48.32 18.81
CA VAL A 125 26.39 -47.25 18.03
C VAL A 125 26.42 -46.00 18.92
N GLY A 126 27.44 -45.17 18.74
CA GLY A 126 27.47 -43.83 19.31
C GLY A 126 26.31 -43.04 18.71
N THR A 127 25.23 -42.88 19.47
CA THR A 127 24.16 -41.95 19.15
C THR A 127 24.74 -40.55 19.17
N LEU A 128 25.07 -40.00 18.01
CA LEU A 128 25.22 -38.55 17.85
C LEU A 128 23.84 -37.96 18.13
N ALA A 129 23.66 -37.47 19.36
CA ALA A 129 22.57 -36.57 19.68
C ALA A 129 22.80 -35.29 18.87
N VAL A 130 22.14 -35.19 17.72
CA VAL A 130 21.92 -33.92 17.06
C VAL A 130 21.03 -33.13 18.02
N VAL A 131 21.64 -32.33 18.87
CA VAL A 131 20.91 -31.31 19.63
C VAL A 131 20.42 -30.33 18.57
N PRO A 132 19.09 -30.22 18.32
CA PRO A 132 18.62 -29.13 17.51
C PRO A 132 18.97 -27.85 18.27
N THR A 133 19.97 -27.12 17.79
CA THR A 133 20.14 -25.74 18.19
C THR A 133 18.94 -25.01 17.62
N ALA A 134 17.86 -24.96 18.40
CA ALA A 134 16.84 -23.97 18.21
C ALA A 134 17.57 -22.63 18.32
N SER A 135 17.92 -22.04 17.16
CA SER A 135 18.24 -20.63 17.02
C SER A 135 16.95 -19.86 17.29
N GLY A 136 16.48 -19.92 18.53
CA GLY A 136 15.47 -19.02 19.05
C GLY A 136 16.19 -17.73 19.32
N ALA A 137 16.19 -16.82 18.34
CA ALA A 137 16.40 -15.42 18.65
C ALA A 137 15.42 -15.09 19.77
N SER A 138 15.94 -14.77 20.96
CA SER A 138 15.07 -14.36 22.06
C SER A 138 14.38 -13.08 21.62
N PRO A 139 13.05 -13.00 21.69
CA PRO A 139 12.34 -11.81 21.24
C PRO A 139 12.89 -10.60 21.99
N VAL A 140 13.31 -9.59 21.23
CA VAL A 140 13.76 -8.32 21.81
C VAL A 140 12.52 -7.66 22.38
N SER A 141 12.48 -7.43 23.69
CA SER A 141 11.34 -6.77 24.34
C SER A 141 11.58 -5.27 24.37
N VAL A 142 10.56 -4.49 24.05
CA VAL A 142 10.54 -3.02 24.16
C VAL A 142 9.39 -2.64 25.08
N ASP A 143 9.71 -2.06 26.23
CA ASP A 143 8.71 -1.49 27.14
C ASP A 143 8.71 0.04 27.05
N CYS A 144 7.81 0.57 26.24
CA CYS A 144 7.75 2.01 25.99
C CYS A 144 7.31 2.82 27.21
N ASP A 145 6.61 2.21 28.17
CA ASP A 145 6.23 2.88 29.42
C ASP A 145 7.43 3.01 30.37
N SER A 146 8.45 2.18 30.20
CA SER A 146 9.75 2.25 30.89
C SER A 146 10.78 3.12 30.17
N GLY A 147 10.43 3.68 29.01
CA GLY A 147 11.28 4.57 28.22
C GLY A 147 12.10 3.89 27.11
N ASP A 148 11.91 2.59 26.87
CA ASP A 148 12.50 1.93 25.70
C ASP A 148 11.85 2.47 24.42
N THR A 149 12.57 2.37 23.30
CA THR A 149 12.05 2.76 21.98
C THR A 149 12.19 1.62 20.98
N ILE A 150 11.24 1.57 20.04
CA ILE A 150 11.31 0.66 18.89
C ILE A 150 12.52 1.03 18.03
N THR A 151 12.79 2.33 17.88
CA THR A 151 13.95 2.83 17.12
C THR A 151 15.28 2.31 17.68
N ASP A 152 15.47 2.29 19.00
CA ASP A 152 16.70 1.77 19.60
C ASP A 152 16.81 0.26 19.41
N ALA A 153 15.72 -0.49 19.56
CA ALA A 153 15.69 -1.92 19.30
C ALA A 153 16.05 -2.26 17.84
N LEU A 154 15.57 -1.45 16.88
CA LEU A 154 15.87 -1.64 15.46
C LEU A 154 17.35 -1.42 15.10
N ARG A 155 18.13 -0.67 15.89
CA ARG A 155 19.57 -0.47 15.64
C ARG A 155 20.38 -1.76 15.79
N GLY A 156 19.93 -2.64 16.68
CA GLY A 156 20.57 -3.93 16.95
C GLY A 156 19.91 -5.12 16.24
N ALA A 157 18.78 -4.88 15.56
CA ALA A 157 17.99 -5.94 14.96
C ALA A 157 18.73 -6.61 13.79
N VAL A 158 18.60 -7.93 13.72
CA VAL A 158 19.11 -8.75 12.62
C VAL A 158 17.98 -9.51 11.93
N THR A 159 18.29 -10.10 10.79
CA THR A 159 17.35 -10.88 9.99
C THR A 159 16.69 -11.99 10.79
N GLY A 160 15.35 -11.99 10.84
CA GLY A 160 14.54 -12.97 11.55
C GLY A 160 14.11 -12.54 12.95
N ASP A 161 14.61 -11.42 13.46
CA ASP A 161 14.24 -10.94 14.80
C ASP A 161 12.76 -10.61 14.90
N THR A 162 12.23 -10.89 16.09
CA THR A 162 10.91 -10.41 16.52
C THR A 162 11.09 -9.44 17.68
N ILE A 163 10.70 -8.21 17.47
CA ILE A 163 10.66 -7.15 18.48
C ILE A 163 9.25 -7.14 19.05
N SER A 164 9.11 -7.56 20.31
CA SER A 164 7.86 -7.59 21.05
C SER A 164 7.71 -6.29 21.82
N VAL A 165 6.66 -5.53 21.52
CA VAL A 165 6.48 -4.18 22.05
C VAL A 165 5.32 -4.16 23.05
N SER A 166 5.45 -3.38 24.11
CA SER A 166 4.39 -3.03 25.07
C SER A 166 4.41 -1.54 25.40
N GLY A 167 3.32 -1.06 26.01
CA GLY A 167 3.19 0.34 26.42
C GLY A 167 2.86 1.29 25.27
N THR A 168 3.07 2.58 25.49
CA THR A 168 2.83 3.63 24.49
C THR A 168 4.14 4.26 24.01
N CYS A 169 4.53 3.95 22.79
CA CYS A 169 5.72 4.51 22.15
C CYS A 169 5.35 5.82 21.44
N ALA A 170 5.81 6.96 21.95
CA ALA A 170 5.63 8.26 21.33
C ALA A 170 6.83 8.60 20.44
N GLU A 171 6.90 8.00 19.25
CA GLU A 171 8.03 8.12 18.33
C GLU A 171 7.61 7.97 16.86
N SER A 172 8.52 8.35 15.96
CA SER A 172 8.48 7.99 14.54
C SER A 172 9.50 6.90 14.27
N VAL A 173 9.05 5.74 13.81
CA VAL A 173 9.87 4.55 13.61
C VAL A 173 10.36 4.49 12.17
N LEU A 174 11.68 4.61 11.98
CA LEU A 174 12.35 4.35 10.71
C LEU A 174 12.82 2.90 10.65
N VAL A 175 12.31 2.12 9.70
CA VAL A 175 12.82 0.78 9.37
C VAL A 175 13.73 0.91 8.13
N PRO A 176 15.06 0.99 8.30
CA PRO A 176 15.97 1.29 7.21
C PRO A 176 16.07 0.15 6.19
N ARG A 177 16.54 0.49 4.98
CA ARG A 177 16.76 -0.46 3.85
C ARG A 177 17.64 -1.66 4.19
N THR A 178 18.49 -1.53 5.20
CA THR A 178 19.41 -2.58 5.64
C THR A 178 18.71 -3.71 6.41
N LEU A 179 17.50 -3.46 6.93
CA LEU A 179 16.75 -4.48 7.66
C LEU A 179 15.91 -5.32 6.71
N THR A 180 15.97 -6.62 6.94
CA THR A 180 15.15 -7.59 6.23
C THR A 180 14.59 -8.63 7.18
N LYS A 181 13.37 -9.12 6.95
CA LYS A 181 12.74 -10.19 7.74
C LYS A 181 12.64 -9.87 9.24
N VAL A 182 12.32 -8.63 9.59
CA VAL A 182 12.11 -8.22 11.00
C VAL A 182 10.62 -8.14 11.27
N THR A 183 10.19 -8.70 12.40
CA THR A 183 8.82 -8.60 12.89
C THR A 183 8.74 -7.60 14.03
N LEU A 184 7.90 -6.59 13.89
CA LEU A 184 7.43 -5.72 14.96
C LEU A 184 6.06 -6.24 15.41
N ASP A 185 5.95 -6.65 16.68
CA ASP A 185 4.73 -7.22 17.25
C ASP A 185 4.26 -6.39 18.45
N GLY A 186 3.14 -5.70 18.30
CA GLY A 186 2.52 -4.94 19.38
C GLY A 186 1.75 -5.80 20.38
N GLN A 187 1.64 -7.11 20.15
CA GLN A 187 1.00 -8.09 21.03
C GLN A 187 -0.47 -7.77 21.38
N GLY A 188 -1.11 -6.88 20.62
CA GLY A 188 -2.47 -6.37 20.87
C GLY A 188 -2.53 -5.38 22.04
N LYS A 189 -1.39 -4.92 22.55
CA LYS A 189 -1.28 -4.07 23.76
C LYS A 189 -0.51 -2.78 23.52
N ALA A 190 0.39 -2.77 22.54
CA ALA A 190 1.22 -1.60 22.26
C ALA A 190 0.46 -0.55 21.43
N THR A 191 0.69 0.71 21.79
CA THR A 191 0.30 1.86 20.97
C THR A 191 1.55 2.56 20.45
N VAL A 192 1.62 2.84 19.15
CA VAL A 192 2.64 3.75 18.59
C VAL A 192 1.95 5.03 18.18
N ARG A 193 2.41 6.15 18.74
CA ARG A 193 1.88 7.48 18.48
C ARG A 193 2.93 8.29 17.74
N GLY A 194 2.72 8.46 16.44
CA GLY A 194 3.51 9.37 15.62
C GLY A 194 3.07 10.84 15.78
N PRO A 195 3.56 11.71 14.89
CA PRO A 195 3.13 13.12 14.79
C PRO A 195 1.61 13.27 14.60
N ALA A 196 1.10 14.50 14.61
CA ALA A 196 -0.32 14.74 14.30
C ALA A 196 -0.66 14.28 12.87
N GLY A 197 -1.88 13.80 12.64
CA GLY A 197 -2.31 13.31 11.31
C GLY A 197 -2.29 14.36 10.20
N ASP A 198 -2.39 15.64 10.55
CA ASP A 198 -2.30 16.78 9.63
C ASP A 198 -0.86 17.27 9.38
N THR A 199 0.14 16.55 9.89
CA THR A 199 1.55 16.84 9.65
C THR A 199 1.87 16.80 8.16
N VAL A 200 2.58 17.81 7.65
CA VAL A 200 3.05 17.84 6.27
C VAL A 200 4.22 16.85 6.10
N PRO A 201 4.19 15.95 5.10
CA PRO A 201 5.22 14.92 4.91
C PRO A 201 6.52 15.50 4.33
N THR A 202 7.36 16.08 5.19
CA THR A 202 8.64 16.70 4.79
C THR A 202 9.84 15.81 5.00
N SER A 203 9.72 14.74 5.79
CA SER A 203 10.80 13.80 6.10
C SER A 203 10.23 12.48 6.65
N PRO A 204 11.06 11.43 6.85
CA PRO A 204 10.65 10.20 7.52
C PRO A 204 10.01 10.43 8.91
N ALA A 205 10.40 11.49 9.61
CA ALA A 205 9.84 11.85 10.91
C ALA A 205 8.41 12.40 10.86
N SER A 206 7.84 12.62 9.67
CA SER A 206 6.44 12.99 9.52
C SER A 206 5.48 11.79 9.63
N PHE A 207 6.00 10.55 9.62
CA PHE A 207 5.21 9.32 9.61
C PHE A 207 5.32 8.57 10.94
N THR A 208 4.37 7.67 11.23
CA THR A 208 4.47 6.82 12.42
C THR A 208 5.43 5.66 12.18
N PHE A 209 5.24 4.92 11.09
CA PHE A 209 6.21 3.97 10.54
C PHE A 209 6.63 4.42 9.14
N PHE A 210 7.94 4.64 8.97
CA PHE A 210 8.56 4.84 7.66
C PHE A 210 9.42 3.62 7.33
N VAL A 211 8.98 2.84 6.34
CA VAL A 211 9.55 1.53 6.01
C VAL A 211 10.27 1.61 4.68
N GLU A 212 11.57 1.34 4.72
CA GLU A 212 12.39 1.13 3.53
C GLU A 212 12.95 -0.30 3.44
N GLY A 213 12.86 -1.08 4.52
CA GLY A 213 13.28 -2.47 4.60
C GLY A 213 12.38 -3.44 3.82
N THR A 214 12.80 -4.70 3.76
CA THR A 214 12.10 -5.77 3.03
C THR A 214 11.70 -6.94 3.92
N ASP A 215 10.61 -7.62 3.61
CA ASP A 215 10.04 -8.71 4.40
C ASP A 215 9.76 -8.28 5.86
N ILE A 216 9.32 -7.03 6.02
CA ILE A 216 9.01 -6.47 7.34
C ILE A 216 7.59 -6.87 7.72
N THR A 217 7.38 -7.29 8.96
CA THR A 217 6.03 -7.51 9.50
C THR A 217 5.73 -6.48 10.56
N ILE A 218 4.63 -5.75 10.43
CA ILE A 218 4.10 -4.83 11.44
C ILE A 218 2.74 -5.36 11.86
N LYS A 219 2.63 -5.86 13.09
CA LYS A 219 1.41 -6.53 13.52
C LYS A 219 0.96 -6.21 14.94
N ASN A 220 -0.34 -6.32 15.15
CA ASN A 220 -1.01 -6.22 16.45
C ASN A 220 -0.75 -4.91 17.23
N PHE A 221 -0.57 -3.78 16.52
CA PHE A 221 -0.46 -2.46 17.14
C PHE A 221 -1.78 -1.69 17.10
N THR A 222 -1.95 -0.78 18.06
CA THR A 222 -2.71 0.45 17.82
C THR A 222 -1.75 1.51 17.26
N ILE A 223 -1.98 1.99 16.05
CA ILE A 223 -1.15 3.00 15.37
C ILE A 223 -1.95 4.29 15.27
N VAL A 224 -1.42 5.37 15.83
CA VAL A 224 -2.12 6.66 15.93
C VAL A 224 -1.25 7.78 15.35
N GLY A 225 -1.86 8.61 14.49
CA GLY A 225 -1.18 9.79 13.94
C GLY A 225 -0.23 9.46 12.79
N GLY A 226 0.58 10.45 12.42
CA GLY A 226 1.48 10.49 11.28
C GLY A 226 0.79 11.03 10.02
N ALA A 227 1.55 11.76 9.20
CA ALA A 227 1.15 12.14 7.85
C ALA A 227 0.64 10.90 7.09
N HIS A 228 1.35 9.78 7.28
CA HIS A 228 0.78 8.45 7.19
C HIS A 228 1.14 7.61 8.42
N ALA A 229 0.28 6.67 8.79
CA ALA A 229 0.57 5.72 9.87
C ALA A 229 1.64 4.72 9.44
N VAL A 230 1.48 4.09 8.28
CA VAL A 230 2.48 3.19 7.69
C VAL A 230 2.80 3.68 6.28
N HIS A 231 4.02 4.15 6.07
CA HIS A 231 4.50 4.62 4.77
C HIS A 231 5.67 3.76 4.30
N LEU A 232 5.52 3.13 3.14
CA LEU A 232 6.59 2.41 2.46
C LEU A 232 7.22 3.31 1.40
N SER A 233 8.56 3.37 1.39
CA SER A 233 9.32 4.21 0.47
C SER A 233 10.43 3.45 -0.26
N GLY A 234 10.27 3.31 -1.57
CA GLY A 234 11.17 2.54 -2.46
C GLY A 234 10.70 1.10 -2.62
N PRO A 235 11.57 0.15 -3.02
CA PRO A 235 11.19 -1.26 -3.17
C PRO A 235 11.08 -1.97 -1.80
N ALA A 236 10.37 -1.35 -0.85
CA ALA A 236 10.11 -1.89 0.46
C ALA A 236 9.02 -2.96 0.39
N THR A 237 9.09 -3.97 1.25
CA THR A 237 8.05 -5.01 1.30
C THR A 237 7.59 -5.24 2.73
N VAL A 238 6.27 -5.26 2.92
CA VAL A 238 5.64 -5.33 4.25
C VAL A 238 4.47 -6.32 4.30
N THR A 239 4.30 -6.94 5.46
CA THR A 239 3.03 -7.49 5.91
C THR A 239 2.48 -6.62 7.05
N VAL A 240 1.31 -6.01 6.85
CA VAL A 240 0.59 -5.23 7.87
C VAL A 240 -0.59 -6.06 8.34
N ASP A 241 -0.51 -6.59 9.56
CA ASP A 241 -1.44 -7.63 10.06
C ASP A 241 -2.05 -7.28 11.43
N GLY A 242 -3.38 -7.29 11.54
CA GLY A 242 -4.04 -7.21 12.84
C GLY A 242 -3.90 -5.87 13.55
N ASN A 243 -3.62 -4.77 12.84
CA ASN A 243 -3.44 -3.45 13.44
C ASN A 243 -4.75 -2.67 13.49
N THR A 244 -4.87 -1.79 14.49
CA THR A 244 -5.88 -0.72 14.51
C THR A 244 -5.21 0.60 14.16
N ILE A 245 -5.59 1.22 13.04
CA ILE A 245 -4.93 2.42 12.50
C ILE A 245 -5.93 3.58 12.41
N ARG A 246 -5.63 4.68 13.12
CA ARG A 246 -6.53 5.83 13.22
C ARG A 246 -5.84 7.17 13.39
N GLU A 247 -6.57 8.25 13.14
CA GLU A 247 -6.14 9.64 13.35
C GLU A 247 -4.88 10.03 12.55
N SER A 248 -4.56 9.32 11.47
CA SER A 248 -3.45 9.64 10.55
C SER A 248 -3.93 10.48 9.36
N GLY A 249 -3.01 11.14 8.67
CA GLY A 249 -3.31 11.83 7.40
C GLY A 249 -3.75 10.86 6.31
N GLY A 250 -3.08 9.73 6.19
CA GLY A 250 -3.54 8.53 5.49
C GLY A 250 -3.08 7.28 6.24
N ALA A 251 -3.82 6.19 6.20
CA ALA A 251 -3.50 5.07 7.09
C ALA A 251 -2.27 4.26 6.58
N ILE A 252 -2.39 3.66 5.40
CA ILE A 252 -1.32 2.86 4.78
C ILE A 252 -1.02 3.42 3.39
N HIS A 253 0.26 3.65 3.13
CA HIS A 253 0.74 4.23 1.89
C HIS A 253 1.92 3.44 1.33
N LEU A 254 1.82 3.03 0.07
CA LEU A 254 2.89 2.37 -0.67
C LEU A 254 3.32 3.25 -1.86
N ASP A 255 4.61 3.55 -1.96
CA ASP A 255 5.18 4.24 -3.12
C ASP A 255 6.47 3.59 -3.67
N LYS A 256 6.87 4.04 -4.86
CA LYS A 256 8.15 3.71 -5.52
C LYS A 256 8.44 2.20 -5.60
N ALA A 257 7.52 1.45 -6.18
CA ALA A 257 7.60 -0.01 -6.37
C ALA A 257 7.60 -0.84 -5.07
N SER A 258 6.89 -0.36 -4.05
CA SER A 258 6.66 -1.10 -2.81
C SER A 258 5.69 -2.27 -2.98
N ILE A 259 5.81 -3.28 -2.11
CA ILE A 259 4.90 -4.45 -2.10
C ILE A 259 4.28 -4.64 -0.71
N GLY A 260 2.95 -4.76 -0.64
CA GLY A 260 2.24 -4.93 0.62
C GLY A 260 1.34 -6.16 0.67
N GLN A 261 1.30 -6.82 1.82
CA GLN A 261 0.21 -7.71 2.23
C GLN A 261 -0.51 -7.08 3.41
N ILE A 262 -1.76 -6.68 3.24
CA ILE A 262 -2.51 -5.90 4.20
C ILE A 262 -3.72 -6.73 4.63
N ILE A 263 -3.71 -7.22 5.87
CA ILE A 263 -4.68 -8.21 6.36
C ILE A 263 -5.12 -7.96 7.80
N ASN A 264 -6.34 -8.35 8.16
CA ASN A 264 -6.89 -8.26 9.51
C ASN A 264 -6.84 -6.86 10.17
N ASN A 265 -6.67 -5.78 9.40
CA ASN A 265 -6.55 -4.45 9.98
C ASN A 265 -7.93 -3.80 10.15
N THR A 266 -8.07 -3.01 11.22
CA THR A 266 -9.12 -2.01 11.36
C THR A 266 -8.53 -0.65 11.04
N ILE A 267 -8.94 -0.07 9.91
CA ILE A 267 -8.45 1.21 9.39
C ILE A 267 -9.59 2.21 9.43
N GLU A 268 -9.55 3.13 10.40
CA GLU A 268 -10.68 4.00 10.67
C GLU A 268 -10.34 5.40 11.13
N ASP A 269 -11.27 6.33 10.86
CA ASP A 269 -11.22 7.70 11.39
C ASP A 269 -9.88 8.41 11.07
N ASN A 270 -9.30 8.10 9.91
CA ASN A 270 -8.15 8.81 9.35
C ASN A 270 -8.62 10.01 8.53
N LEU A 271 -7.82 11.08 8.48
CA LEU A 271 -8.18 12.35 7.85
C LEU A 271 -8.31 12.24 6.32
N GLY A 272 -7.55 11.34 5.70
CA GLY A 272 -7.51 11.08 4.27
C GLY A 272 -7.88 9.64 3.92
N TYR A 273 -7.11 8.99 3.05
CA TYR A 273 -7.41 7.63 2.59
C TYR A 273 -7.15 6.55 3.65
N GLY A 274 -7.83 5.42 3.50
CA GLY A 274 -7.51 4.20 4.23
C GLY A 274 -6.21 3.58 3.70
N ILE A 275 -6.23 3.06 2.47
CA ILE A 275 -5.06 2.44 1.82
C ILE A 275 -4.79 3.13 0.48
N ASN A 276 -3.55 3.57 0.26
CA ASN A 276 -3.10 4.16 -1.00
C ASN A 276 -1.91 3.39 -1.58
N ILE A 277 -2.07 2.88 -2.79
CA ILE A 277 -1.02 2.19 -3.56
C ILE A 277 -0.67 3.07 -4.76
N GLN A 278 0.56 3.55 -4.83
CA GLN A 278 0.99 4.43 -5.92
C GLN A 278 2.40 4.16 -6.45
N GLU A 279 2.71 4.72 -7.62
CA GLU A 279 4.05 4.74 -8.21
C GLU A 279 4.62 3.33 -8.45
N ASN A 280 3.94 2.55 -9.28
CA ASN A 280 4.29 1.18 -9.65
C ASN A 280 4.33 0.19 -8.47
N SER A 281 3.58 0.48 -7.39
CA SER A 281 3.52 -0.39 -6.23
C SER A 281 2.46 -1.48 -6.41
N TYR A 282 2.55 -2.55 -5.60
CA TYR A 282 1.62 -3.67 -5.62
C TYR A 282 1.11 -4.02 -4.23
N ALA A 283 -0.18 -4.35 -4.08
CA ALA A 283 -0.71 -4.82 -2.80
C ALA A 283 -1.70 -5.97 -2.92
N ARG A 284 -1.66 -6.87 -1.93
CA ARG A 284 -2.75 -7.82 -1.63
C ARG A 284 -3.47 -7.33 -0.39
N ILE A 285 -4.78 -7.18 -0.48
CA ILE A 285 -5.61 -6.57 0.55
C ILE A 285 -6.72 -7.55 0.92
N GLY A 286 -6.64 -8.09 2.14
CA GLY A 286 -7.60 -9.04 2.70
C GLY A 286 -7.18 -10.52 2.58
N PHE A 287 -5.98 -10.80 2.04
CA PHE A 287 -5.39 -12.14 2.00
C PHE A 287 -3.87 -12.09 1.80
N THR A 288 -3.19 -13.24 1.95
CA THR A 288 -1.74 -13.41 1.79
C THR A 288 -1.40 -14.47 0.75
N VAL A 289 -0.14 -14.56 0.34
CA VAL A 289 0.41 -15.69 -0.45
C VAL A 289 1.43 -16.48 0.40
N PRO A 290 1.42 -17.84 0.37
CA PRO A 290 0.42 -18.69 -0.29
C PRO A 290 -0.98 -18.42 0.25
N THR A 291 -2.00 -18.61 -0.59
CA THR A 291 -3.39 -18.28 -0.25
C THR A 291 -3.82 -19.03 1.00
N ARG A 292 -3.98 -18.29 2.10
CA ARG A 292 -4.55 -18.74 3.38
C ARG A 292 -6.06 -18.42 3.39
N PRO A 293 -6.84 -18.85 4.41
CA PRO A 293 -8.18 -18.31 4.61
C PRO A 293 -8.16 -16.79 4.53
N ILE A 294 -9.22 -16.20 3.97
CA ILE A 294 -9.34 -14.74 3.87
C ILE A 294 -9.11 -14.10 5.25
N ALA A 295 -8.40 -13.00 5.25
CA ALA A 295 -7.98 -12.24 6.42
C ALA A 295 -8.40 -10.78 6.23
N PRO A 296 -9.72 -10.52 6.23
CA PRO A 296 -10.30 -9.30 5.69
C PRO A 296 -9.95 -8.07 6.55
N ASN A 297 -9.83 -6.92 5.90
CA ASN A 297 -9.72 -5.64 6.58
C ASN A 297 -11.10 -4.99 6.76
N THR A 298 -11.23 -4.17 7.79
CA THR A 298 -12.35 -3.23 7.96
C THR A 298 -11.85 -1.82 7.74
N ILE A 299 -12.31 -1.15 6.69
CA ILE A 299 -11.84 0.17 6.26
C ILE A 299 -13.02 1.14 6.28
N ARG A 300 -13.09 2.00 7.30
CA ARG A 300 -14.31 2.78 7.55
C ARG A 300 -14.11 4.20 8.05
N ARG A 301 -15.04 5.10 7.71
CA ARG A 301 -15.08 6.49 8.20
C ARG A 301 -13.78 7.28 7.98
N ASN A 302 -13.00 6.93 6.96
CA ASN A 302 -11.84 7.72 6.59
C ASN A 302 -12.30 8.94 5.76
N GLY A 303 -11.59 10.07 5.88
CA GLY A 303 -11.95 11.34 5.25
C GLY A 303 -11.72 11.36 3.72
N GLY A 304 -11.03 10.37 3.17
CA GLY A 304 -10.80 10.15 1.75
C GLY A 304 -11.48 8.88 1.22
N ALA A 305 -10.84 8.27 0.21
CA ALA A 305 -11.28 6.98 -0.32
C ALA A 305 -10.93 5.84 0.66
N GLY A 306 -11.71 4.76 0.64
CA GLY A 306 -11.36 3.56 1.41
C GLY A 306 -10.04 2.96 0.93
N ILE A 307 -9.99 2.61 -0.36
CA ILE A 307 -8.80 2.11 -1.04
C ILE A 307 -8.60 2.90 -2.35
N GLN A 308 -7.37 3.32 -2.62
CA GLN A 308 -6.99 3.92 -3.90
C GLN A 308 -5.75 3.24 -4.48
N VAL A 309 -5.79 2.96 -5.78
CA VAL A 309 -4.70 2.37 -6.58
C VAL A 309 -4.43 3.34 -7.72
N THR A 310 -3.22 3.87 -7.81
CA THR A 310 -2.93 4.90 -8.80
C THR A 310 -1.51 4.89 -9.37
N ARG A 311 -1.28 5.59 -10.48
CA ARG A 311 0.05 5.81 -11.08
C ARG A 311 0.75 4.49 -11.41
N SER A 312 0.14 3.73 -12.32
CA SER A 312 0.67 2.45 -12.81
C SER A 312 0.85 1.37 -11.74
N SER A 313 0.11 1.48 -10.64
CA SER A 313 0.10 0.51 -9.56
C SER A 313 -0.98 -0.55 -9.74
N SER A 314 -0.83 -1.67 -9.04
CA SER A 314 -1.79 -2.76 -9.08
C SER A 314 -2.21 -3.27 -7.70
N ALA A 315 -3.43 -3.79 -7.57
CA ALA A 315 -3.87 -4.39 -6.31
C ALA A 315 -4.81 -5.59 -6.49
N TRP A 316 -4.74 -6.52 -5.55
CA TRP A 316 -5.69 -7.62 -5.40
C TRP A 316 -6.50 -7.39 -4.12
N ILE A 317 -7.78 -7.07 -4.24
CA ILE A 317 -8.63 -6.59 -3.16
C ILE A 317 -9.76 -7.58 -2.94
N ALA A 318 -9.71 -8.33 -1.84
CA ALA A 318 -10.60 -9.46 -1.63
C ALA A 318 -11.13 -9.61 -0.20
N GLY A 319 -12.44 -9.82 -0.06
CA GLY A 319 -13.09 -10.14 1.22
C GLY A 319 -13.24 -8.99 2.22
N ASN A 320 -12.87 -7.76 1.87
CA ASN A 320 -12.81 -6.63 2.81
C ASN A 320 -14.19 -5.98 3.03
N THR A 321 -14.33 -5.28 4.16
CA THR A 321 -15.43 -4.34 4.39
C THR A 321 -14.93 -2.91 4.19
N VAL A 322 -15.52 -2.18 3.24
CA VAL A 322 -15.15 -0.80 2.90
C VAL A 322 -16.39 0.10 3.00
N GLU A 323 -16.51 0.83 4.11
CA GLU A 323 -17.77 1.51 4.42
C GLU A 323 -17.69 2.90 5.03
N GLY A 324 -18.67 3.75 4.71
CA GLY A 324 -18.80 5.06 5.37
C GLY A 324 -17.63 6.01 5.14
N ASN A 325 -16.77 5.77 4.14
CA ASN A 325 -15.67 6.67 3.82
C ASN A 325 -16.21 7.92 3.12
N ALA A 326 -15.54 9.06 3.30
CA ALA A 326 -16.04 10.35 2.84
C ALA A 326 -15.84 10.60 1.34
N SER A 327 -15.19 9.67 0.63
CA SER A 327 -15.11 9.62 -0.83
C SER A 327 -15.64 8.26 -1.35
N HIS A 328 -15.09 7.75 -2.46
CA HIS A 328 -15.41 6.45 -3.04
C HIS A 328 -14.95 5.28 -2.16
N GLY A 329 -15.56 4.10 -2.33
CA GLY A 329 -15.08 2.88 -1.69
C GLY A 329 -13.71 2.48 -2.22
N VAL A 330 -13.64 2.19 -3.52
CA VAL A 330 -12.40 1.84 -4.24
C VAL A 330 -12.20 2.77 -5.43
N VAL A 331 -11.00 3.30 -5.59
CA VAL A 331 -10.58 4.12 -6.74
C VAL A 331 -9.39 3.45 -7.44
N VAL A 332 -9.46 3.33 -8.76
CA VAL A 332 -8.34 2.90 -9.62
C VAL A 332 -8.14 3.97 -10.69
N ASP A 333 -6.97 4.62 -10.71
CA ASP A 333 -6.74 5.83 -11.51
C ASP A 333 -5.32 5.93 -12.10
N ARG A 334 -5.16 6.49 -13.30
CA ARG A 334 -3.85 6.70 -13.97
C ARG A 334 -3.11 5.40 -14.28
N ASP A 335 -3.61 4.68 -15.26
CA ASP A 335 -3.03 3.46 -15.83
C ASP A 335 -2.83 2.34 -14.79
N SER A 336 -3.70 2.31 -13.77
CA SER A 336 -3.65 1.36 -12.67
C SER A 336 -4.63 0.21 -12.89
N GLN A 337 -4.40 -0.92 -12.22
CA GLN A 337 -5.26 -2.11 -12.34
C GLN A 337 -5.62 -2.68 -10.98
N ALA A 338 -6.87 -3.10 -10.81
CA ALA A 338 -7.24 -3.83 -9.61
C ALA A 338 -8.23 -4.96 -9.90
N ASP A 339 -7.98 -6.07 -9.25
CA ASP A 339 -8.94 -7.16 -9.13
C ASP A 339 -9.66 -6.98 -7.79
N VAL A 340 -10.97 -6.78 -7.84
CA VAL A 340 -11.81 -6.43 -6.70
C VAL A 340 -12.90 -7.48 -6.59
N THR A 341 -12.79 -8.41 -5.63
CA THR A 341 -13.69 -9.57 -5.55
C THR A 341 -14.21 -9.83 -4.13
N GLY A 342 -15.51 -10.14 -3.99
CA GLY A 342 -16.10 -10.56 -2.72
C GLY A 342 -16.00 -9.56 -1.57
N ASN A 343 -15.93 -8.25 -1.86
CA ASN A 343 -15.89 -7.20 -0.85
C ASN A 343 -17.31 -6.69 -0.52
N ALA A 344 -17.52 -6.22 0.70
CA ALA A 344 -18.69 -5.44 1.10
C ALA A 344 -18.37 -3.94 1.00
N ILE A 345 -18.90 -3.26 -0.02
CA ILE A 345 -18.61 -1.85 -0.32
C ILE A 345 -19.91 -1.04 -0.22
N GLN A 346 -20.05 -0.24 0.84
CA GLN A 346 -21.36 0.32 1.21
C GLN A 346 -21.29 1.65 1.97
N GLY A 347 -22.32 2.47 1.85
CA GLY A 347 -22.43 3.73 2.61
C GLY A 347 -21.31 4.75 2.38
N ASN A 348 -20.45 4.58 1.38
CA ASN A 348 -19.43 5.57 1.04
C ASN A 348 -20.09 6.81 0.41
N ARG A 349 -19.49 8.00 0.58
CA ARG A 349 -20.07 9.25 0.06
C ARG A 349 -19.86 9.44 -1.45
N GLY A 350 -18.98 8.65 -2.06
CA GLY A 350 -18.80 8.56 -3.50
C GLY A 350 -19.44 7.32 -4.11
N ASP A 351 -18.91 6.91 -5.25
CA ASP A 351 -19.22 5.63 -5.91
C ASP A 351 -18.68 4.44 -5.12
N ALA A 352 -19.21 3.23 -5.37
CA ALA A 352 -18.65 2.02 -4.75
C ALA A 352 -17.26 1.73 -5.33
N ILE A 353 -17.15 1.63 -6.66
CA ILE A 353 -15.88 1.47 -7.37
C ILE A 353 -15.83 2.46 -8.54
N ARG A 354 -14.68 3.13 -8.69
CA ARG A 354 -14.39 4.06 -9.79
C ARG A 354 -13.09 3.67 -10.49
N ALA A 355 -13.13 3.54 -11.82
CA ALA A 355 -11.97 3.39 -12.69
C ALA A 355 -11.81 4.63 -13.57
N SER A 356 -10.61 5.20 -13.68
CA SER A 356 -10.37 6.31 -14.62
C SER A 356 -8.95 6.45 -15.16
N HIS A 357 -8.81 7.21 -16.25
CA HIS A 357 -7.54 7.55 -16.91
C HIS A 357 -6.73 6.30 -17.24
N GLY A 358 -7.20 5.48 -18.19
CA GLY A 358 -6.49 4.28 -18.63
C GLY A 358 -6.59 3.09 -17.67
N SER A 359 -7.36 3.20 -16.58
CA SER A 359 -7.34 2.21 -15.48
C SER A 359 -8.39 1.12 -15.61
N GLY A 360 -8.05 -0.04 -15.04
CA GLY A 360 -8.80 -1.28 -15.15
C GLY A 360 -9.32 -1.83 -13.83
N VAL A 361 -10.56 -2.31 -13.83
CA VAL A 361 -11.12 -3.08 -12.71
C VAL A 361 -11.66 -4.42 -13.20
N ASN A 362 -11.14 -5.52 -12.65
CA ASN A 362 -11.73 -6.84 -12.78
C ASN A 362 -12.55 -7.13 -11.52
N LEU A 363 -13.82 -7.52 -11.68
CA LEU A 363 -14.74 -7.83 -10.57
C LEU A 363 -14.73 -9.31 -10.15
N GLU A 364 -13.83 -10.06 -10.77
CA GLU A 364 -13.49 -11.43 -10.47
C GLU A 364 -11.96 -11.58 -10.51
N SER A 365 -11.47 -12.65 -9.91
CA SER A 365 -10.06 -12.99 -9.84
C SER A 365 -9.88 -14.38 -10.44
N GLU A 366 -8.85 -14.55 -11.25
CA GLU A 366 -8.55 -15.81 -11.91
C GLU A 366 -7.22 -16.43 -11.43
N GLY A 367 -7.09 -17.75 -11.61
CA GLY A 367 -5.84 -18.48 -11.35
C GLY A 367 -5.76 -19.18 -10.00
N ALA A 368 -4.76 -20.06 -9.86
CA ALA A 368 -4.60 -20.96 -8.71
C ALA A 368 -4.31 -20.25 -7.38
N GLU A 369 -3.77 -19.02 -7.44
CA GLU A 369 -3.49 -18.16 -6.28
C GLU A 369 -4.60 -17.13 -6.03
N SER A 370 -5.76 -17.28 -6.68
CA SER A 370 -6.91 -16.42 -6.41
C SER A 370 -7.38 -16.62 -4.97
N PRO A 371 -7.75 -15.53 -4.26
CA PRO A 371 -8.24 -15.62 -2.90
C PRO A 371 -9.50 -16.49 -2.85
N GLN A 372 -9.59 -17.37 -1.85
CA GLN A 372 -10.76 -18.24 -1.64
C GLN A 372 -11.94 -17.45 -1.06
N VAL A 373 -12.42 -16.45 -1.81
CA VAL A 373 -13.61 -15.67 -1.46
C VAL A 373 -14.81 -16.20 -2.20
N THR A 374 -15.93 -16.35 -1.51
CA THR A 374 -17.18 -16.80 -2.14
C THR A 374 -17.97 -15.61 -2.66
N GLY A 375 -18.00 -15.46 -3.98
CA GLY A 375 -18.95 -14.61 -4.69
C GLY A 375 -18.50 -13.17 -5.00
N PRO A 376 -19.38 -12.41 -5.68
CA PRO A 376 -19.06 -11.08 -6.19
C PRO A 376 -19.11 -10.02 -5.10
N ASN A 377 -18.69 -8.79 -5.43
CA ASN A 377 -18.83 -7.66 -4.52
C ASN A 377 -20.29 -7.34 -4.20
N THR A 378 -20.51 -6.76 -3.02
CA THR A 378 -21.85 -6.50 -2.49
C THR A 378 -22.00 -5.10 -1.90
N THR A 379 -23.24 -4.62 -1.89
CA THR A 379 -23.66 -3.45 -1.11
C THR A 379 -24.93 -3.81 -0.35
N ALA A 380 -24.97 -3.54 0.95
CA ALA A 380 -26.19 -3.75 1.73
C ALA A 380 -27.34 -2.87 1.18
N ALA A 381 -28.52 -3.47 0.95
CA ALA A 381 -29.63 -2.81 0.26
C ALA A 381 -30.11 -1.49 0.91
N ARG A 382 -29.95 -1.34 2.22
CA ARG A 382 -30.36 -0.15 2.98
C ARG A 382 -29.25 0.87 3.18
N VAL A 383 -28.05 0.59 2.68
CA VAL A 383 -26.86 1.43 2.88
C VAL A 383 -26.11 1.58 1.54
N PRO A 384 -26.77 2.11 0.49
CA PRO A 384 -26.12 2.29 -0.80
C PRO A 384 -24.97 3.29 -0.70
N ASN A 385 -23.99 3.17 -1.59
CA ASN A 385 -23.01 4.24 -1.79
C ASN A 385 -23.72 5.48 -2.36
N SER A 386 -23.31 6.68 -2.02
CA SER A 386 -24.06 7.90 -2.40
C SER A 386 -23.94 8.23 -3.89
N GLY A 387 -22.89 7.74 -4.55
CA GLY A 387 -22.69 7.80 -6.00
C GLY A 387 -23.42 6.69 -6.76
N VAL A 388 -22.81 6.23 -7.85
CA VAL A 388 -23.21 5.00 -8.56
C VAL A 388 -22.47 3.79 -8.01
N ALA A 389 -22.88 2.58 -8.38
CA ALA A 389 -22.14 1.39 -7.97
C ALA A 389 -20.79 1.28 -8.70
N LEU A 390 -20.80 1.42 -10.03
CA LEU A 390 -19.62 1.31 -10.88
C LEU A 390 -19.49 2.56 -11.76
N ARG A 391 -18.37 3.28 -11.66
CA ARG A 391 -18.05 4.41 -12.54
C ARG A 391 -16.81 4.10 -13.36
N CYS A 392 -16.86 4.38 -14.66
CA CYS A 392 -15.68 4.37 -15.52
C CYS A 392 -15.64 5.62 -16.39
N GLU A 393 -14.49 6.29 -16.41
CA GLU A 393 -14.29 7.55 -17.15
C GLU A 393 -12.87 7.61 -17.74
N VAL A 394 -12.69 8.25 -18.91
CA VAL A 394 -11.36 8.52 -19.50
C VAL A 394 -10.57 7.23 -19.76
N ASP A 395 -10.98 6.48 -20.78
CA ASP A 395 -10.25 5.34 -21.35
C ASP A 395 -9.98 4.15 -20.40
N GLY A 396 -10.89 3.86 -19.46
CA GLY A 396 -10.76 2.73 -18.54
C GLY A 396 -11.48 1.45 -18.98
N TYR A 397 -11.51 0.45 -18.10
CA TYR A 397 -12.37 -0.72 -18.26
C TYR A 397 -12.92 -1.25 -16.93
N VAL A 398 -14.10 -1.85 -16.99
CA VAL A 398 -14.68 -2.63 -15.89
C VAL A 398 -15.24 -3.93 -16.45
N VAL A 399 -14.77 -5.06 -15.92
CA VAL A 399 -15.06 -6.42 -16.43
C VAL A 399 -15.54 -7.31 -15.28
N GLY A 400 -16.50 -8.20 -15.56
CA GLY A 400 -16.90 -9.28 -14.65
C GLY A 400 -18.20 -9.01 -13.87
N PRO A 401 -18.54 -9.87 -12.89
CA PRO A 401 -19.85 -9.86 -12.25
C PRO A 401 -20.01 -8.71 -11.25
N ARG A 402 -20.97 -7.81 -11.51
CA ARG A 402 -21.30 -6.69 -10.59
C ARG A 402 -21.73 -7.15 -9.19
N GLY A 403 -22.32 -8.34 -9.09
CA GLY A 403 -22.95 -8.79 -7.86
C GLY A 403 -24.11 -7.90 -7.40
N THR A 404 -24.11 -7.52 -6.13
CA THR A 404 -25.14 -6.64 -5.55
C THR A 404 -24.68 -5.22 -5.33
N LEU A 405 -23.51 -4.83 -5.87
CA LEU A 405 -23.02 -3.46 -5.80
C LEU A 405 -24.10 -2.46 -6.20
N ALA A 406 -24.33 -1.47 -5.35
CA ALA A 406 -25.37 -0.47 -5.53
C ALA A 406 -24.88 0.94 -5.14
N GLY A 407 -25.39 1.92 -5.88
CA GLY A 407 -25.27 3.34 -5.56
C GLY A 407 -26.64 4.03 -5.63
N ALA A 408 -26.83 5.07 -4.83
CA ALA A 408 -28.06 5.86 -4.75
C ALA A 408 -28.35 6.60 -6.06
N ARG A 409 -27.33 6.87 -6.88
CA ARG A 409 -27.46 7.49 -8.21
C ARG A 409 -27.59 6.47 -9.35
N GLY A 410 -27.51 5.17 -9.07
CA GLY A 410 -27.67 4.12 -10.07
C GLY A 410 -26.66 2.99 -9.95
N LEU A 411 -26.79 2.00 -10.85
CA LEU A 411 -25.93 0.81 -10.88
C LEU A 411 -24.61 1.05 -11.60
N LYS A 412 -24.60 1.86 -12.66
CA LYS A 412 -23.40 2.19 -13.41
C LYS A 412 -23.49 3.56 -14.07
N ASP A 413 -22.34 4.18 -14.27
CA ASP A 413 -22.13 5.37 -15.10
C ASP A 413 -20.80 5.19 -15.85
N ILE A 414 -20.90 4.76 -17.10
CA ILE A 414 -19.75 4.33 -17.91
C ILE A 414 -19.65 5.26 -19.11
N ASP A 415 -18.60 6.06 -19.17
CA ASP A 415 -18.31 6.91 -20.32
C ASP A 415 -18.04 6.07 -21.58
N LYS A 416 -18.32 6.64 -22.75
CA LYS A 416 -18.13 5.99 -24.05
C LYS A 416 -16.67 5.60 -24.36
N SER A 417 -15.69 6.21 -23.68
CA SER A 417 -14.29 5.84 -23.80
C SER A 417 -13.94 4.54 -23.08
N CYS A 418 -14.79 4.09 -22.16
CA CYS A 418 -14.54 2.89 -21.38
C CYS A 418 -15.03 1.61 -22.06
N VAL A 419 -14.32 0.52 -21.77
CA VAL A 419 -14.83 -0.83 -22.02
C VAL A 419 -15.75 -1.25 -20.88
N ASP A 420 -16.99 -1.62 -21.23
CA ASP A 420 -18.05 -2.06 -20.32
C ASP A 420 -18.38 -3.54 -20.58
N GLU A 421 -17.74 -4.43 -19.83
CA GLU A 421 -18.01 -5.88 -19.86
C GLU A 421 -18.58 -6.34 -18.51
N ILE A 422 -19.44 -5.52 -17.92
CA ILE A 422 -20.08 -5.82 -16.64
C ILE A 422 -21.19 -6.86 -16.84
N GLU A 423 -21.05 -8.01 -16.18
CA GLU A 423 -22.12 -8.98 -16.12
C GLU A 423 -23.18 -8.57 -15.07
N PRO A 424 -24.49 -8.70 -15.39
CA PRO A 424 -25.55 -8.64 -14.37
C PRO A 424 -25.31 -9.65 -13.24
N ARG A 425 -26.01 -9.51 -12.10
CA ARG A 425 -25.89 -10.37 -10.89
C ARG A 425 -25.38 -11.78 -11.25
N GLY A 426 -24.12 -12.05 -10.93
CA GLY A 426 -23.37 -13.22 -11.41
C GLY A 426 -24.18 -14.52 -11.29
N LYS A 427 -23.95 -15.44 -12.23
CA LYS A 427 -24.62 -16.75 -12.23
C LYS A 427 -24.37 -17.43 -10.87
N LYS A 428 -25.47 -17.84 -10.22
CA LYS A 428 -25.46 -18.49 -8.91
C LYS A 428 -24.70 -19.80 -8.93
#